data_AF-A0A365XUU1-F1
#
_entry.id   AF-A0A365XUU1-F1
#
_cell.length_a   1.000
_cell.length_b   1.000
_cell.length_c   1.000
_cell.angle_alpha   90.00
_cell.angle_beta   90.00
_cell.angle_gamma   90.00
#
_symmetry.space_group_name_H-M   'P 1'
#
loop_
_entity.id
_entity.type
_entity.pdbx_description
1 polymer ?
#
loop_
_entity_poly.entity_id
_entity_poly.type
_entity_poly.pdbx_seq_one_letter_code
_entity_poly.pdbx_strand_id
1 'polypeptide(L)'
;MPIIRMILLLLVFCCIGKVYGQTIQQAEFNKLGLIVKEERSVSRLTKRLDTLLKHYMPSRSQVVKNIHRPLDVGFYHIRYQVSYWPMNYFINMLVRNDSVFMLTAYSCEDLWRKASDYKDAPEPLRLYQYDSVGASTFLRLRNRIYGSKKTLNDLVNELSANTMYAMNCGFANQLTSRGKYIHALIEEENSFPEIARMLQHLLPEEQAYGVTAIDILLKRGVDIDDRNYLLYQHIRKRNTAVYNCFGCLAGLVEPLYNN
;
A
#
# COMPACT_ATOMS: atom_id res chain seq x y z
N MET A 1 -38.14 32.26 16.82
CA MET A 1 -38.08 30.88 17.35
C MET A 1 -38.04 29.72 16.33
N PRO A 2 -38.52 29.79 15.07
CA PRO A 2 -38.53 28.61 14.18
C PRO A 2 -37.14 28.22 13.65
N ILE A 3 -36.25 29.19 13.43
CA ILE A 3 -34.90 28.97 12.89
C ILE A 3 -34.03 28.13 13.85
N ILE A 4 -34.12 28.37 15.16
CA ILE A 4 -33.34 27.64 16.17
C ILE A 4 -33.77 26.16 16.23
N ARG A 5 -35.07 25.86 16.11
CA ARG A 5 -35.57 24.47 16.03
C ARG A 5 -35.12 23.76 14.76
N MET A 6 -35.09 24.46 13.63
CA MET A 6 -34.62 23.90 12.36
C MET A 6 -33.11 23.60 12.39
N ILE A 7 -32.30 24.48 12.98
CA ILE A 7 -30.86 24.27 13.17
C ILE A 7 -30.60 23.08 14.12
N LEU A 8 -31.36 22.97 15.22
CA LEU A 8 -31.23 21.84 16.14
C LEU A 8 -31.59 20.50 15.49
N LEU A 9 -32.66 20.45 14.69
CA LEU A 9 -33.04 19.25 13.94
C LEU A 9 -31.96 18.87 12.91
N LEU A 10 -31.40 19.83 12.17
CA LEU A 10 -30.30 19.60 11.23
C LEU A 10 -29.04 19.08 11.94
N LEU A 11 -28.68 19.63 13.10
CA LEU A 11 -27.54 19.16 13.89
C LEU A 11 -27.77 17.75 14.43
N VAL A 12 -28.97 17.42 14.91
CA VAL A 12 -29.33 16.07 15.37
C VAL A 12 -29.29 15.06 14.22
N PHE A 13 -29.83 15.40 13.04
CA PHE A 13 -29.74 14.53 11.85
C PHE A 13 -28.30 14.32 11.38
N CYS A 14 -27.47 15.36 11.39
CA CYS A 14 -26.04 15.25 11.05
C CYS A 14 -25.25 14.40 12.05
N CYS A 15 -25.57 14.49 13.35
CA CYS A 15 -24.90 13.69 14.38
C CYS A 15 -25.34 12.22 14.35
N ILE A 16 -26.64 11.93 14.20
CA ILE A 16 -27.16 10.55 14.13
C ILE A 16 -26.68 9.84 12.85
N GLY A 17 -26.64 10.54 11.71
CA GLY A 17 -26.15 9.96 10.45
C GLY A 17 -24.68 9.52 10.51
N LYS A 18 -23.83 10.29 11.18
CA LYS A 18 -22.41 9.93 11.39
C LYS A 18 -22.23 8.69 12.26
N VAL A 19 -22.98 8.60 13.37
CA VAL A 19 -22.90 7.44 14.28
C VAL A 19 -23.40 6.17 13.60
N TYR A 20 -24.48 6.26 12.81
CA TYR A 20 -25.04 5.11 12.09
C TYR A 20 -24.08 4.57 11.01
N GLY A 21 -23.48 5.46 10.20
CA GLY A 21 -22.52 5.09 9.15
C GLY A 21 -21.27 4.40 9.72
N GLN A 22 -20.71 4.93 10.81
CA GLN A 22 -19.54 4.34 11.49
C GLN A 22 -19.84 2.96 12.09
N THR A 23 -21.03 2.79 12.67
CA THR A 23 -21.44 1.51 13.28
C THR A 23 -21.57 0.40 12.23
N ILE A 24 -22.17 0.70 11.06
CA ILE A 24 -22.25 -0.25 9.95
C ILE A 24 -20.86 -0.63 9.46
N GLN A 25 -20.01 0.37 9.20
CA GLN A 25 -18.65 0.13 8.70
C GLN A 25 -17.84 -0.80 9.63
N GLN A 26 -17.97 -0.63 10.95
CA GLN A 26 -17.36 -1.49 11.95
C GLN A 26 -17.92 -2.91 11.94
N ALA A 27 -19.24 -3.07 11.90
CA ALA A 27 -19.87 -4.39 11.86
C ALA A 27 -19.45 -5.18 10.61
N GLU A 28 -19.40 -4.50 9.46
CA GLU A 28 -18.95 -5.10 8.20
C GLU A 28 -17.46 -5.44 8.20
N PHE A 29 -16.62 -4.57 8.75
CA PHE A 29 -15.21 -4.86 8.93
C PHE A 29 -14.96 -6.03 9.88
N ASN A 30 -15.77 -6.18 10.94
CA ASN A 30 -15.66 -7.31 11.86
C ASN A 30 -15.95 -8.64 11.15
N LYS A 31 -16.92 -8.70 10.23
CA LYS A 31 -17.21 -9.89 9.42
C LYS A 31 -16.02 -10.24 8.51
N LEU A 32 -15.45 -9.25 7.82
CA LEU A 32 -14.23 -9.43 7.04
C LEU A 32 -13.06 -9.90 7.93
N GLY A 33 -12.94 -9.29 9.10
CA GLY A 33 -11.87 -9.55 10.06
C GLY A 33 -11.89 -10.98 10.62
N LEU A 34 -13.05 -11.60 10.75
CA LEU A 34 -13.17 -13.02 11.12
C LEU A 34 -12.58 -13.93 10.03
N ILE A 35 -12.97 -13.72 8.78
CA ILE A 35 -12.43 -14.49 7.64
C ILE A 35 -10.92 -14.32 7.56
N VAL A 36 -10.45 -13.08 7.63
CA VAL A 36 -9.04 -12.74 7.58
C VAL A 36 -8.25 -13.42 8.70
N LYS A 37 -8.76 -13.45 9.94
CA LYS A 37 -8.08 -14.07 11.09
C LYS A 37 -7.88 -15.58 10.94
N GLU A 38 -8.82 -16.25 10.28
CA GLU A 38 -8.85 -17.71 10.19
C GLU A 38 -8.07 -18.24 8.99
N GLU A 39 -7.97 -17.47 7.90
CA GLU A 39 -7.39 -17.96 6.67
C GLU A 39 -5.88 -17.73 6.55
N ARG A 40 -5.19 -18.77 6.08
CA ARG A 40 -3.74 -18.76 5.78
C ARG A 40 -3.42 -19.14 4.33
N SER A 41 -4.47 -19.27 3.53
CA SER A 41 -4.39 -19.64 2.12
C SER A 41 -5.04 -18.53 1.30
N VAL A 42 -4.37 -18.08 0.24
CA VAL A 42 -4.91 -17.06 -0.67
C VAL A 42 -6.20 -17.56 -1.31
N SER A 43 -6.19 -18.80 -1.80
CA SER A 43 -7.35 -19.43 -2.44
C SER A 43 -8.56 -19.55 -1.51
N ARG A 44 -8.37 -20.02 -0.26
CA ARG A 44 -9.46 -20.13 0.73
C ARG A 44 -9.96 -18.76 1.18
N LEU A 45 -9.06 -17.81 1.41
CA LEU A 45 -9.42 -16.43 1.73
C LEU A 45 -10.33 -15.83 0.65
N THR A 46 -9.91 -15.88 -0.62
CA THR A 46 -10.69 -15.33 -1.74
C THR A 46 -12.05 -16.02 -1.85
N LYS A 47 -12.10 -17.36 -1.78
CA LYS A 47 -13.38 -18.11 -1.84
C LYS A 47 -14.35 -17.71 -0.72
N ARG A 48 -13.86 -17.51 0.50
CA ARG A 48 -14.69 -17.09 1.64
C ARG A 48 -15.15 -15.64 1.52
N LEU A 49 -14.29 -14.75 1.04
CA LEU A 49 -14.66 -13.38 0.74
C LEU A 49 -15.73 -13.32 -0.36
N ASP A 50 -15.57 -14.06 -1.46
CA ASP A 50 -16.58 -14.15 -2.52
C ASP A 50 -17.91 -14.70 -1.99
N THR A 51 -17.87 -15.68 -1.09
CA THR A 51 -19.07 -16.23 -0.44
C THR A 51 -19.75 -15.19 0.44
N LEU A 52 -18.99 -14.44 1.24
CA LEU A 52 -19.50 -13.33 2.04
C LEU A 52 -20.19 -12.29 1.15
N LEU A 53 -19.58 -11.94 0.01
CA LEU A 53 -20.10 -10.91 -0.90
C LEU A 53 -21.42 -11.27 -1.58
N LYS A 54 -21.80 -12.55 -1.65
CA LYS A 54 -23.11 -12.98 -2.18
C LYS A 54 -24.30 -12.47 -1.36
N HIS A 55 -24.07 -12.06 -0.11
CA HIS A 55 -25.09 -11.48 0.75
C HIS A 55 -25.25 -9.95 0.56
N TYR A 56 -24.46 -9.35 -0.33
CA TYR A 56 -24.49 -7.92 -0.65
C TYR A 56 -24.93 -7.73 -2.09
N MET A 57 -25.11 -6.47 -2.50
CA MET A 57 -25.61 -6.14 -3.84
C MET A 57 -24.64 -6.62 -4.92
N PRO A 58 -24.96 -7.69 -5.68
CA PRO A 58 -23.96 -8.39 -6.51
C PRO A 58 -23.33 -7.50 -7.58
N SER A 59 -24.10 -6.55 -8.12
CA SER A 59 -23.62 -5.62 -9.15
C SER A 59 -22.62 -4.58 -8.64
N ARG A 60 -22.38 -4.50 -7.33
CA ARG A 60 -21.43 -3.55 -6.71
C ARG A 60 -20.54 -4.18 -5.64
N SER A 61 -20.56 -5.51 -5.54
CA SER A 61 -19.80 -6.26 -4.54
C SER A 61 -18.88 -7.25 -5.22
N GLN A 62 -17.58 -7.08 -5.02
CA GLN A 62 -16.55 -7.91 -5.65
C GLN A 62 -15.25 -7.95 -4.86
N VAL A 63 -14.49 -9.02 -5.03
CA VAL A 63 -13.08 -9.12 -4.66
C VAL A 63 -12.24 -8.90 -5.92
N VAL A 64 -11.48 -7.81 -5.96
CA VAL A 64 -10.60 -7.48 -7.09
C VAL A 64 -9.16 -7.58 -6.64
N LYS A 65 -8.33 -8.29 -7.42
CA LYS A 65 -6.89 -8.34 -7.19
C LYS A 65 -6.26 -7.10 -7.81
N ASN A 66 -5.89 -6.12 -6.99
CA ASN A 66 -5.29 -4.88 -7.46
C ASN A 66 -3.78 -5.03 -7.66
N ILE A 67 -3.10 -5.74 -6.76
CA ILE A 67 -1.65 -5.96 -6.84
C ILE A 67 -1.37 -7.47 -6.81
N HIS A 68 -0.51 -7.92 -7.71
CA HIS A 68 0.12 -9.23 -7.65
C HIS A 68 1.52 -9.13 -8.25
N ARG A 69 2.54 -9.12 -7.39
CA ARG A 69 3.90 -8.80 -7.84
C ARG A 69 4.97 -9.54 -7.05
N PRO A 70 6.08 -9.93 -7.70
CA PRO A 70 7.18 -10.57 -7.01
C PRO A 70 7.90 -9.58 -6.10
N LEU A 71 8.23 -10.06 -4.90
CA LEU A 71 9.24 -9.48 -4.02
C LEU A 71 10.53 -10.29 -4.18
N ASP A 72 11.39 -10.30 -3.16
CA ASP A 72 12.61 -11.10 -3.15
C ASP A 72 12.36 -12.55 -2.70
N VAL A 73 13.30 -13.43 -3.05
CA VAL A 73 13.39 -14.82 -2.55
C VAL A 73 12.10 -15.64 -2.72
N GLY A 74 11.38 -15.41 -3.82
CA GLY A 74 10.19 -16.16 -4.20
C GLY A 74 8.91 -15.78 -3.44
N PHE A 75 8.95 -14.71 -2.64
CA PHE A 75 7.76 -14.15 -2.02
C PHE A 75 7.07 -13.16 -2.95
N TYR A 76 5.78 -12.95 -2.72
CA TYR A 76 4.94 -12.04 -3.49
C TYR A 76 4.17 -11.11 -2.56
N HIS A 77 3.94 -9.90 -3.06
CA HIS A 77 2.95 -8.99 -2.49
C HIS A 77 1.66 -9.14 -3.31
N ILE A 78 0.57 -9.52 -2.62
CA ILE A 78 -0.78 -9.50 -3.17
C ILE A 78 -1.61 -8.46 -2.42
N ARG A 79 -2.33 -7.61 -3.15
CA ARG A 79 -3.36 -6.72 -2.59
C ARG A 79 -4.71 -7.04 -3.22
N TYR A 80 -5.69 -7.37 -2.40
CA TYR A 80 -7.09 -7.41 -2.80
C TYR A 80 -7.81 -6.14 -2.36
N GLN A 81 -8.67 -5.62 -3.22
CA GLN A 81 -9.75 -4.71 -2.86
C GLN A 81 -11.03 -5.53 -2.70
N VAL A 82 -11.70 -5.35 -1.57
CA VAL A 82 -12.99 -5.96 -1.27
C VAL A 82 -14.03 -4.85 -1.20
N SER A 83 -14.92 -4.81 -2.17
CA SER A 83 -15.94 -3.76 -2.30
C SER A 83 -17.28 -4.24 -1.79
N TYR A 84 -17.89 -3.47 -0.88
CA TYR A 84 -19.25 -3.63 -0.37
C TYR A 84 -19.92 -2.27 -0.47
N TRP A 85 -20.65 -1.93 -1.55
CA TRP A 85 -21.14 -0.56 -1.72
C TRP A 85 -21.81 0.01 -0.45
N PRO A 86 -21.38 1.19 0.05
CA PRO A 86 -20.39 2.14 -0.51
C PRO A 86 -18.95 1.99 0.03
N MET A 87 -18.65 0.95 0.81
CA MET A 87 -17.38 0.73 1.49
C MET A 87 -16.38 -0.07 0.65
N ASN A 88 -15.09 0.26 0.81
CA ASN A 88 -13.98 -0.49 0.24
C ASN A 88 -12.99 -0.87 1.35
N TYR A 89 -12.53 -2.10 1.29
CA TYR A 89 -11.50 -2.63 2.17
C TYR A 89 -10.33 -3.13 1.35
N PHE A 90 -9.13 -3.02 1.89
CA PHE A 90 -7.92 -3.50 1.25
C PHE A 90 -7.28 -4.55 2.13
N ILE A 91 -6.86 -5.64 1.51
CA ILE A 91 -6.15 -6.73 2.16
C ILE A 91 -4.78 -6.84 1.49
N ASN A 92 -3.71 -6.52 2.22
CA ASN A 92 -2.33 -6.74 1.78
C ASN A 92 -1.83 -8.05 2.33
N MET A 93 -1.09 -8.80 1.52
CA MET A 93 -0.51 -10.07 1.93
C MET A 93 0.92 -10.22 1.46
N LEU A 94 1.75 -10.76 2.34
CA LEU A 94 3.01 -11.40 2.00
C LEU A 94 2.75 -12.89 1.80
N VAL A 95 2.98 -13.39 0.59
CA VAL A 95 2.66 -14.79 0.25
C VAL A 95 3.85 -15.50 -0.38
N ARG A 96 3.86 -16.82 -0.28
CA ARG A 96 4.72 -17.69 -1.09
C ARG A 96 3.89 -18.91 -1.46
N ASN A 97 3.77 -19.16 -2.77
CA ASN A 97 2.74 -20.06 -3.32
C ASN A 97 1.35 -19.60 -2.86
N ASP A 98 0.53 -20.51 -2.32
CA ASP A 98 -0.79 -20.20 -1.79
C ASP A 98 -0.76 -19.80 -0.30
N SER A 99 0.38 -19.92 0.39
CA SER A 99 0.49 -19.66 1.83
C SER A 99 0.66 -18.17 2.14
N VAL A 100 -0.09 -17.68 3.12
CA VAL A 100 -0.07 -16.30 3.62
C VAL A 100 0.77 -16.23 4.90
N PHE A 101 1.82 -15.39 4.88
CA PHE A 101 2.76 -15.23 6.01
C PHE A 101 2.56 -13.92 6.77
N MET A 102 2.06 -12.89 6.09
CA MET A 102 1.60 -11.67 6.71
C MET A 102 0.34 -11.22 5.96
N LEU A 103 -0.61 -10.69 6.71
CA LEU A 103 -1.85 -10.12 6.20
C LEU A 103 -2.18 -8.85 6.99
N THR A 104 -2.48 -7.77 6.28
CA THR A 104 -3.16 -6.61 6.87
C THR A 104 -4.47 -6.33 6.15
N ALA A 105 -5.49 -5.93 6.90
CA ALA A 105 -6.75 -5.47 6.37
C ALA A 105 -7.08 -4.09 6.91
N TYR A 106 -7.57 -3.19 6.06
CA TYR A 106 -8.05 -1.88 6.46
C TYR A 106 -9.20 -1.38 5.60
N SER A 107 -10.04 -0.51 6.15
CA SER A 107 -11.03 0.25 5.37
C SER A 107 -10.45 1.57 4.89
N CYS A 108 -10.88 2.03 3.71
CA CYS A 108 -10.64 3.40 3.27
C CYS A 108 -11.94 3.99 2.72
N GLU A 109 -12.36 5.15 3.22
CA GLU A 109 -13.54 5.86 2.73
C GLU A 109 -13.29 6.52 1.36
N ASP A 110 -12.05 6.93 1.09
CA ASP A 110 -11.65 7.60 -0.13
C ASP A 110 -10.69 6.74 -0.95
N LEU A 111 -11.11 6.33 -2.15
CA LEU A 111 -10.26 5.59 -3.10
C LEU A 111 -8.98 6.36 -3.50
N TRP A 112 -8.92 7.69 -3.25
CA TRP A 112 -7.90 8.58 -3.83
C TRP A 112 -7.37 9.69 -2.90
N ARG A 113 -8.05 10.02 -1.79
CA ARG A 113 -7.76 11.22 -0.97
C ARG A 113 -7.34 10.88 0.46
N LYS A 114 -6.06 10.53 0.60
CA LYS A 114 -5.13 10.76 1.73
C LYS A 114 -4.04 9.69 1.70
N ALA A 115 -3.28 9.71 0.61
CA ALA A 115 -2.06 8.90 0.46
C ALA A 115 -0.87 9.47 1.26
N SER A 116 -1.04 10.55 2.03
CA SER A 116 0.09 11.15 2.75
C SER A 116 0.33 10.57 4.12
N ASP A 117 -0.65 10.00 4.84
CA ASP A 117 -0.35 9.39 6.13
C ASP A 117 -1.31 8.27 6.51
N TYR A 118 -0.71 7.10 6.71
CA TYR A 118 -1.22 5.97 7.48
C TYR A 118 -1.66 6.34 8.91
N LYS A 119 -1.61 7.61 9.33
CA LYS A 119 -1.80 8.04 10.73
C LYS A 119 -3.17 8.65 11.02
N ASP A 120 -3.93 9.03 9.99
CA ASP A 120 -5.14 9.86 10.17
C ASP A 120 -6.47 9.16 9.87
N ALA A 121 -6.44 7.91 9.39
CA ALA A 121 -7.64 7.08 9.47
C ALA A 121 -7.88 6.81 10.95
N PRO A 122 -9.11 6.98 11.48
CA PRO A 122 -9.37 6.59 12.85
C PRO A 122 -8.91 5.13 12.98
N GLU A 123 -8.22 4.81 14.08
CA GLU A 123 -7.65 3.48 14.30
C GLU A 123 -8.62 2.28 14.23
N PRO A 124 -9.98 2.36 14.34
CA PRO A 124 -10.74 1.16 14.69
C PRO A 124 -10.98 0.17 13.54
N LEU A 125 -10.47 0.40 12.33
CA LEU A 125 -10.65 -0.52 11.19
C LEU A 125 -9.34 -0.98 10.59
N ARG A 126 -8.43 -1.47 11.45
CA ARG A 126 -7.21 -2.16 11.04
C ARG A 126 -7.10 -3.52 11.70
N LEU A 127 -6.60 -4.47 10.93
CA LEU A 127 -6.30 -5.80 11.40
C LEU A 127 -4.96 -6.21 10.82
N TYR A 128 -4.07 -6.72 11.67
CA TYR A 128 -2.82 -7.32 11.25
C TYR A 128 -2.72 -8.73 11.78
N GLN A 129 -2.14 -9.60 10.98
CA GLN A 129 -1.87 -10.98 11.33
C GLN A 129 -0.62 -11.43 10.60
N TYR A 130 0.23 -12.21 11.27
CA TYR A 130 1.38 -12.80 10.62
C TYR A 130 1.75 -14.13 11.29
N ASP A 131 2.26 -15.04 10.48
CA ASP A 131 3.04 -16.18 10.94
C ASP A 131 4.44 -15.66 11.27
N SER A 132 4.78 -15.63 12.56
CA SER A 132 6.06 -15.09 13.03
C SER A 132 7.26 -15.82 12.43
N VAL A 133 7.16 -17.13 12.15
CA VAL A 133 8.27 -17.92 11.62
C VAL A 133 8.48 -17.61 10.13
N GLY A 134 7.42 -17.69 9.33
CA GLY A 134 7.52 -17.42 7.89
C GLY A 134 7.84 -15.96 7.56
N ALA A 135 7.19 -15.01 8.25
CA ALA A 135 7.48 -13.59 8.09
C ALA A 135 8.93 -13.23 8.52
N SER A 136 9.41 -13.82 9.62
CA SER A 136 10.81 -13.64 10.05
C SER A 136 11.80 -14.27 9.07
N THR A 137 11.44 -15.38 8.42
CA THR A 137 12.27 -16.00 7.39
C THR A 137 12.43 -15.09 6.18
N PHE A 138 11.34 -14.48 5.70
CA PHE A 138 11.39 -13.46 4.65
C PHE A 138 12.29 -12.28 5.06
N LEU A 139 12.06 -11.70 6.25
CA LEU A 139 12.84 -10.56 6.73
C LEU A 139 14.31 -10.87 6.86
N ARG A 140 14.70 -12.05 7.39
CA ARG A 140 16.11 -12.45 7.51
C ARG A 140 16.80 -12.49 6.15
N LEU A 141 16.18 -13.14 5.16
CA LEU A 141 16.74 -13.24 3.81
C LEU A 141 16.83 -11.87 3.13
N ARG A 142 15.76 -11.07 3.24
CA ARG A 142 15.74 -9.72 2.68
C ARG A 142 16.76 -8.82 3.36
N ASN A 143 16.83 -8.78 4.69
CA ASN A 143 17.79 -7.96 5.42
C ASN A 143 19.24 -8.28 5.04
N ARG A 144 19.55 -9.55 4.72
CA ARG A 144 20.86 -9.92 4.18
C ARG A 144 21.12 -9.30 2.81
N ILE A 145 20.15 -9.37 1.88
CA ILE A 145 20.27 -8.80 0.53
C ILE A 145 20.43 -7.27 0.62
N TYR A 146 19.59 -6.61 1.42
CA TYR A 146 19.48 -5.15 1.49
C TYR A 146 20.41 -4.51 2.51
N GLY A 147 21.03 -5.29 3.41
CA GLY A 147 21.89 -4.76 4.47
C GLY A 147 21.10 -3.94 5.49
N SER A 148 19.81 -4.21 5.60
CA SER A 148 18.86 -3.51 6.47
C SER A 148 18.64 -4.26 7.77
N LYS A 149 17.99 -3.61 8.74
CA LYS A 149 17.56 -4.19 10.02
C LYS A 149 16.05 -4.12 10.20
N LYS A 150 15.29 -4.38 9.12
CA LYS A 150 13.82 -4.32 9.13
C LYS A 150 13.24 -5.37 10.07
N THR A 151 12.24 -4.95 10.84
CA THR A 151 11.51 -5.73 11.83
C THR A 151 10.15 -6.20 11.29
N LEU A 152 9.43 -7.02 12.05
CA LEU A 152 8.05 -7.40 11.73
C LEU A 152 7.11 -6.19 11.70
N ASN A 153 7.35 -5.20 12.56
CA ASN A 153 6.59 -3.96 12.55
C ASN A 153 6.83 -3.18 11.25
N ASP A 154 8.08 -3.09 10.79
CA ASP A 154 8.40 -2.46 9.50
C ASP A 154 7.74 -3.21 8.35
N LEU A 155 7.73 -4.56 8.37
CA LEU A 155 7.02 -5.38 7.38
C LEU A 155 5.54 -4.99 7.29
N VAL A 156 4.86 -4.93 8.42
CA VAL A 156 3.43 -4.60 8.49
C VAL A 156 3.19 -3.18 8.00
N ASN A 157 3.97 -2.20 8.46
CA ASN A 157 3.74 -0.79 8.14
C ASN A 157 4.12 -0.45 6.70
N GLU A 158 5.30 -0.89 6.25
CA GLU A 158 5.82 -0.53 4.93
C GLU A 158 5.10 -1.28 3.81
N LEU A 159 4.87 -2.60 3.94
CA LEU A 159 4.24 -3.35 2.84
C LEU A 159 2.75 -3.03 2.69
N SER A 160 2.11 -2.59 3.77
CA SER A 160 0.71 -2.18 3.71
C SER A 160 0.56 -0.76 3.15
N ALA A 161 1.62 0.06 3.17
CA ALA A 161 1.56 1.45 2.75
C ALA A 161 0.85 1.64 1.40
N ASN A 162 -0.03 2.63 1.34
CA ASN A 162 -0.81 2.96 0.14
C ASN A 162 -0.09 4.04 -0.68
N THR A 163 1.21 3.88 -0.84
CA THR A 163 2.02 4.77 -1.68
C THR A 163 1.79 4.41 -3.14
N MET A 164 1.68 5.44 -3.97
CA MET A 164 1.68 5.34 -5.42
C MET A 164 2.97 5.95 -5.94
N TYR A 165 3.63 5.28 -6.88
CA TYR A 165 4.82 5.82 -7.54
C TYR A 165 4.41 6.72 -8.71
N ALA A 166 4.80 7.99 -8.64
CA ALA A 166 4.73 8.94 -9.73
C ALA A 166 5.68 10.11 -9.47
N MET A 167 6.61 10.37 -10.39
CA MET A 167 7.35 11.63 -10.42
C MET A 167 6.46 12.77 -10.91
N ASN A 168 5.61 12.47 -11.90
CA ASN A 168 4.66 13.38 -12.50
C ASN A 168 3.28 12.69 -12.63
N CYS A 169 2.19 13.43 -12.44
CA CYS A 169 0.82 12.91 -12.52
C CYS A 169 -0.17 14.05 -12.76
N GLY A 170 -1.35 13.73 -13.28
CA GLY A 170 -2.44 14.67 -13.53
C GLY A 170 -2.34 15.43 -14.85
N PHE A 171 -3.25 16.40 -15.01
CA PHE A 171 -3.31 17.26 -16.18
C PHE A 171 -2.00 18.04 -16.34
N ALA A 172 -1.50 18.13 -17.58
CA ALA A 172 -0.21 18.72 -17.93
C ALA A 172 1.03 18.05 -17.31
N ASN A 173 0.91 16.80 -16.82
CA ASN A 173 2.05 16.01 -16.32
C ASN A 173 2.87 16.75 -15.26
N GLN A 174 2.19 17.40 -14.31
CA GLN A 174 2.84 18.19 -13.27
C GLN A 174 3.61 17.29 -12.30
N LEU A 175 4.72 17.81 -11.75
CA LEU A 175 5.47 17.13 -10.70
C LEU A 175 4.56 16.89 -9.48
N THR A 176 4.55 15.64 -9.03
CA THR A 176 3.88 15.27 -7.77
C THR A 176 4.63 15.84 -6.57
N SER A 177 4.01 15.82 -5.39
CA SER A 177 4.71 16.16 -4.14
C SER A 177 5.97 15.33 -3.93
N ARG A 178 5.90 14.02 -4.21
CA ARG A 178 7.07 13.13 -4.17
C ARG A 178 8.08 13.42 -5.27
N GLY A 179 7.65 13.72 -6.49
CA GLY A 179 8.56 14.13 -7.56
C GLY A 179 9.36 15.38 -7.21
N LYS A 180 8.70 16.41 -6.66
CA LYS A 180 9.35 17.62 -6.14
C LYS A 180 10.33 17.30 -5.02
N TYR A 181 9.95 16.42 -4.10
CA TYR A 181 10.80 15.99 -3.00
C TYR A 181 12.07 15.29 -3.50
N ILE A 182 11.96 14.35 -4.45
CA ILE A 182 13.13 13.68 -5.03
C ILE A 182 14.03 14.68 -5.77
N HIS A 183 13.45 15.62 -6.52
CA HIS A 183 14.23 16.68 -7.16
C HIS A 183 14.96 17.58 -6.16
N ALA A 184 14.36 17.90 -5.01
CA ALA A 184 15.04 18.66 -3.96
C ALA A 184 16.15 17.82 -3.31
N LEU A 185 15.85 16.57 -2.98
CA LEU A 185 16.77 15.65 -2.30
C LEU A 185 18.08 15.46 -3.07
N ILE A 186 18.03 15.30 -4.39
CA ILE A 186 19.25 15.08 -5.21
C ILE A 186 20.14 16.32 -5.34
N GLU A 187 19.65 17.51 -4.97
CA GLU A 187 20.48 18.73 -4.90
C GLU A 187 21.16 18.89 -3.53
N GLU A 188 20.76 18.09 -2.52
CA GLU A 188 21.37 18.12 -1.20
C GLU A 188 22.73 17.39 -1.20
N GLU A 189 23.73 17.99 -0.55
CA GLU A 189 25.08 17.43 -0.42
C GLU A 189 25.08 16.05 0.28
N ASN A 190 24.14 15.84 1.22
CA ASN A 190 24.01 14.61 1.99
C ASN A 190 22.72 13.83 1.66
N SER A 191 22.46 13.63 0.37
CA SER A 191 21.25 12.96 -0.14
C SER A 191 21.25 11.43 0.03
N PHE A 192 22.42 10.80 0.08
CA PHE A 192 22.57 9.34 0.05
C PHE A 192 21.93 8.57 1.21
N PRO A 193 21.96 9.01 2.47
CA PRO A 193 21.29 8.29 3.56
C PRO A 193 19.80 8.06 3.29
N GLU A 194 19.14 9.06 2.72
CA GLU A 194 17.72 9.00 2.41
C GLU A 194 17.42 8.17 1.15
N ILE A 195 18.27 8.28 0.12
CA ILE A 195 18.21 7.40 -1.06
C ILE A 195 18.42 5.93 -0.64
N ALA A 196 19.40 5.65 0.21
CA ALA A 196 19.64 4.31 0.74
C ALA A 196 18.43 3.79 1.53
N ARG A 197 17.78 4.66 2.32
CA ARG A 197 16.54 4.32 3.04
C ARG A 197 15.41 3.92 2.08
N MET A 198 15.27 4.62 0.95
CA MET A 198 14.30 4.29 -0.11
C MET A 198 14.60 2.94 -0.76
N LEU A 199 15.85 2.67 -1.16
CA LEU A 199 16.26 1.39 -1.74
C LEU A 199 15.98 0.22 -0.78
N GLN A 200 16.21 0.44 0.52
CA GLN A 200 16.00 -0.56 1.57
C GLN A 200 14.53 -0.70 2.01
N HIS A 201 13.62 0.14 1.52
CA HIS A 201 12.20 0.10 1.85
C HIS A 201 11.51 -1.17 1.32
N LEU A 202 10.60 -1.77 2.09
CA LEU A 202 9.92 -3.02 1.73
C LEU A 202 8.92 -2.87 0.59
N LEU A 203 8.34 -1.68 0.46
CA LEU A 203 7.39 -1.36 -0.60
C LEU A 203 8.12 -1.02 -1.92
N PRO A 204 7.81 -1.70 -3.04
CA PRO A 204 8.44 -1.43 -4.34
C PRO A 204 8.28 0.01 -4.86
N GLU A 205 7.20 0.73 -4.52
CA GLU A 205 7.00 2.12 -4.92
C GLU A 205 8.06 3.06 -4.34
N GLU A 206 8.41 2.88 -3.07
CA GLU A 206 9.48 3.67 -2.42
C GLU A 206 10.85 3.28 -2.98
N GLN A 207 11.05 2.00 -3.31
CA GLN A 207 12.27 1.56 -3.99
C GLN A 207 12.41 2.18 -5.39
N ALA A 208 11.30 2.35 -6.12
CA ALA A 208 11.29 3.00 -7.43
C ALA A 208 11.71 4.48 -7.35
N TYR A 209 11.33 5.20 -6.29
CA TYR A 209 11.84 6.55 -6.03
C TYR A 209 13.36 6.56 -5.79
N GLY A 210 13.87 5.65 -4.95
CA GLY A 210 15.31 5.53 -4.72
C GLY A 210 16.10 5.18 -5.99
N VAL A 211 15.58 4.27 -6.81
CA VAL A 211 16.16 3.93 -8.11
C VAL A 211 16.15 5.13 -9.06
N THR A 212 15.06 5.88 -9.10
CA THR A 212 14.94 7.08 -9.94
C THR A 212 15.92 8.17 -9.52
N ALA A 213 16.13 8.36 -8.21
CA ALA A 213 17.13 9.29 -7.71
C ALA A 213 18.54 8.90 -8.19
N ILE A 214 18.91 7.62 -8.09
CA ILE A 214 20.20 7.11 -8.59
C ILE A 214 20.31 7.27 -10.11
N ASP A 215 19.26 6.98 -10.88
CA ASP A 215 19.25 7.19 -12.33
C ASP A 215 19.55 8.65 -12.71
N ILE A 216 19.06 9.62 -11.94
CA ILE A 216 19.33 11.05 -12.17
C ILE A 216 20.78 11.39 -11.79
N LEU A 217 21.25 10.92 -10.63
CA LEU A 217 22.62 11.17 -10.15
C LEU A 217 23.68 10.59 -11.10
N LEU A 218 23.49 9.36 -11.59
CA LEU A 218 24.38 8.74 -12.58
C LEU A 218 24.43 9.54 -13.89
N LYS A 219 23.29 10.05 -14.37
CA LYS A 219 23.24 10.93 -15.55
C LYS A 219 24.00 12.24 -15.35
N ARG A 220 24.15 12.70 -14.11
CA ARG A 220 24.95 13.88 -13.73
C ARG A 220 26.43 13.55 -13.50
N GLY A 221 26.83 12.29 -13.63
CA GLY A 221 28.21 11.86 -13.38
C GLY A 221 28.57 11.78 -11.90
N VAL A 222 27.58 11.71 -11.00
CA VAL A 222 27.83 11.49 -9.57
C VAL A 222 28.17 10.02 -9.34
N ASP A 223 29.28 9.79 -8.65
CA ASP A 223 29.70 8.44 -8.27
C ASP A 223 28.80 7.89 -7.14
N ILE A 224 28.48 6.60 -7.23
CA ILE A 224 27.59 5.92 -6.30
C ILE A 224 28.40 4.85 -5.60
N ASP A 225 28.37 4.82 -4.27
CA ASP A 225 29.08 3.78 -3.53
C ASP A 225 28.62 2.38 -3.93
N ASP A 226 29.56 1.43 -3.90
CA ASP A 226 29.35 0.05 -4.35
C ASP A 226 28.11 -0.58 -3.73
N ARG A 227 27.82 -0.28 -2.46
CA ARG A 227 26.72 -0.90 -1.76
C ARG A 227 25.37 -0.42 -2.30
N ASN A 228 25.19 0.88 -2.44
CA ASN A 228 23.97 1.45 -3.01
C ASN A 228 23.83 1.10 -4.50
N TYR A 229 24.93 1.07 -5.24
CA TYR A 229 24.94 0.67 -6.64
C TYR A 229 24.50 -0.79 -6.84
N LEU A 230 24.97 -1.71 -5.99
CA LEU A 230 24.52 -3.11 -6.00
C LEU A 230 23.02 -3.25 -5.71
N LEU A 231 22.48 -2.49 -4.75
CA LEU A 231 21.04 -2.50 -4.46
C LEU A 231 20.23 -1.94 -5.62
N TYR A 232 20.68 -0.83 -6.20
CA TYR A 232 20.11 -0.23 -7.39
C TYR A 232 20.03 -1.24 -8.54
N GLN A 233 21.13 -1.91 -8.86
CA GLN A 233 21.17 -2.93 -9.92
C GLN A 233 20.23 -4.10 -9.61
N HIS A 234 20.21 -4.57 -8.36
CA HIS A 234 19.32 -5.65 -7.92
C HIS A 234 17.84 -5.28 -8.13
N ILE A 235 17.42 -4.09 -7.67
CA ILE A 235 16.04 -3.62 -7.79
C ILE A 235 15.66 -3.41 -9.25
N ARG A 236 16.53 -2.78 -10.05
CA ARG A 236 16.31 -2.59 -11.50
C ARG A 236 16.17 -3.92 -12.23
N LYS A 237 17.02 -4.90 -11.92
CA LYS A 237 16.96 -6.24 -12.51
C LYS A 237 15.67 -6.97 -12.15
N ARG A 238 15.21 -6.83 -10.90
CA ARG A 238 13.94 -7.42 -10.45
C ARG A 238 12.73 -6.81 -11.16
N ASN A 239 12.80 -5.51 -11.49
CA ASN A 239 11.81 -4.76 -12.26
C ASN A 239 10.35 -5.03 -11.84
N THR A 240 10.12 -5.05 -10.52
CA THR A 240 8.81 -5.35 -9.95
C THR A 240 7.79 -4.29 -10.35
N ALA A 241 6.58 -4.72 -10.71
CA ALA A 241 5.48 -3.81 -11.00
C ALA A 241 5.14 -2.90 -9.81
N VAL A 242 4.93 -1.61 -10.09
CA VAL A 242 4.58 -0.58 -9.12
C VAL A 242 3.17 -0.06 -9.40
N TYR A 243 2.43 0.22 -8.33
CA TYR A 243 1.18 0.96 -8.36
C TYR A 243 1.49 2.42 -8.72
N ASN A 244 1.14 2.84 -9.92
CA ASN A 244 1.59 4.09 -10.52
C ASN A 244 0.43 5.05 -10.84
N CYS A 245 0.79 6.30 -11.13
CA CYS A 245 -0.06 7.24 -11.85
C CYS A 245 0.66 7.69 -13.13
N PHE A 246 -0.07 7.74 -14.23
CA PHE A 246 0.37 8.29 -15.51
C PHE A 246 -0.69 9.24 -16.08
N GLY A 247 -0.38 10.54 -16.12
CA GLY A 247 -1.33 11.56 -16.58
C GLY A 247 -2.63 11.53 -15.78
N CYS A 248 -3.78 11.37 -16.46
CA CYS A 248 -5.08 11.28 -15.80
C CYS A 248 -5.46 9.87 -15.32
N LEU A 249 -4.61 8.87 -15.58
CA LEU A 249 -4.83 7.49 -15.17
C LEU A 249 -4.06 7.23 -13.89
N ALA A 250 -4.76 6.80 -12.84
CA ALA A 250 -4.17 6.43 -11.57
C ALA A 250 -4.50 4.98 -11.23
N GLY A 251 -3.58 4.32 -10.55
CA GLY A 251 -3.72 2.96 -10.07
C GLY A 251 -3.43 1.86 -11.09
N LEU A 252 -2.60 2.14 -12.10
CA LEU A 252 -2.06 1.10 -12.97
C LEU A 252 -0.97 0.33 -12.22
N VAL A 253 -0.82 -0.96 -12.48
CA VAL A 253 0.23 -1.79 -11.87
C VAL A 253 1.12 -2.34 -12.97
N GLU A 254 2.25 -1.68 -13.18
CA GLU A 254 3.13 -1.93 -14.32
C GLU A 254 4.61 -1.89 -13.88
N PRO A 255 5.50 -2.66 -14.55
CA PRO A 255 6.95 -2.53 -14.36
C PRO A 255 7.44 -1.10 -14.59
N LEU A 256 8.52 -0.71 -13.90
CA LEU A 256 9.11 0.62 -14.08
C LEU A 256 9.80 0.75 -15.44
N TYR A 257 10.39 -0.34 -15.93
CA TYR A 257 11.10 -0.39 -17.19
C TYR A 257 10.42 -1.38 -18.15
N ASN A 258 10.21 -0.97 -19.41
CA ASN A 258 9.82 -1.87 -20.48
C ASN A 258 11.10 -2.47 -21.06
N ASN A 259 11.44 -3.69 -20.64
CA ASN A 259 12.56 -4.45 -21.21
C ASN A 259 12.13 -5.19 -22.47
#